data_AF-A0A9X6ST80-F1
#
_entry.id   AF-A0A9X6ST80-F1
#
_cell.length_a   1.000
_cell.length_b   1.000
_cell.length_c   1.000
_cell.angle_alpha   90.00
_cell.angle_beta   90.00
_cell.angle_gamma   90.00
#
_symmetry.space_group_name_H-M   'P 1'
#
loop_
_entity.id
_entity.type
_entity.pdbx_description
1 polymer ?
#
loop_
_entity_poly.entity_id
_entity_poly.type
_entity_poly.pdbx_seq_one_letter_code
_entity_poly.pdbx_strand_id
1 'polypeptide(L)'
;MKKRIALSGKMTTGKSTLSQVLVEQMDFQIVSIGTTIKKTSTLLIDNPPLLFQYLKQMVKENHKAQELFFSLLTAYNKGFSHSEWTKNTEGKLIKNQSFRDLLQVVATTGRNLLGENVWCEFAKNEAFLILANDIPVIIDDLRIPSEKQLFEQNDFHIIRLDVEKEEQLRRIYNLYGEIDEELLNHPTETALDDACFDLRIDTTHLTVEEVSEQLTCFITER
;
A
#
# COMPACT_ATOMS: atom_id res chain seq x y z
N MET A 1 10.11 21.10 -4.02
CA MET A 1 9.64 19.76 -4.41
C MET A 1 9.35 18.94 -3.17
N LYS A 2 8.09 18.66 -2.92
CA LYS A 2 7.64 17.76 -1.86
C LYS A 2 8.03 16.33 -2.20
N LYS A 3 8.73 15.69 -1.26
CA LYS A 3 9.25 14.32 -1.40
C LYS A 3 8.34 13.25 -0.80
N ARG A 4 7.20 13.63 -0.22
CA ARG A 4 6.31 12.74 0.54
C ARG A 4 4.88 12.94 0.07
N ILE A 5 4.37 12.00 -0.69
CA ILE A 5 3.03 12.05 -1.27
C ILE A 5 2.28 10.79 -0.90
N ALA A 6 0.98 10.89 -0.67
CA ALA A 6 0.10 9.74 -0.56
C ALA A 6 -1.14 9.93 -1.44
N LEU A 7 -1.45 8.92 -2.25
CA LEU A 7 -2.59 8.89 -3.14
C LEU A 7 -3.75 8.14 -2.51
N SER A 8 -4.93 8.73 -2.65
CA SER A 8 -6.22 8.09 -2.45
C SER A 8 -7.05 8.19 -3.72
N GLY A 9 -8.06 7.33 -3.85
CA GLY A 9 -8.93 7.29 -5.01
C GLY A 9 -9.57 5.92 -5.13
N LYS A 10 -10.76 5.86 -5.72
CA LYS A 10 -11.43 4.60 -6.01
C LYS A 10 -10.69 3.77 -7.06
N MET A 11 -11.07 2.52 -7.24
CA MET A 11 -10.63 1.72 -8.38
C MET A 11 -10.88 2.50 -9.69
N THR A 12 -9.95 2.36 -10.64
CA THR A 12 -9.95 2.99 -11.99
C THR A 12 -9.85 4.53 -12.06
N THR A 13 -9.47 5.20 -10.98
CA THR A 13 -9.14 6.65 -11.01
C THR A 13 -7.74 6.97 -11.57
N GLY A 14 -6.93 5.97 -11.95
CA GLY A 14 -5.60 6.18 -12.53
C GLY A 14 -4.43 6.27 -11.54
N LYS A 15 -4.64 6.02 -10.23
CA LYS A 15 -3.58 6.08 -9.20
C LYS A 15 -2.31 5.32 -9.55
N SER A 16 -2.44 4.04 -9.93
CA SER A 16 -1.27 3.20 -10.23
C SER A 16 -0.53 3.71 -11.45
N THR A 17 -1.24 4.21 -12.46
CA THR A 17 -0.64 4.84 -13.64
C THR A 17 0.12 6.10 -13.25
N LEU A 18 -0.51 7.00 -12.48
CA LEU A 18 0.13 8.22 -12.00
C LEU A 18 1.37 7.94 -11.14
N SER A 19 1.30 6.91 -10.28
CA SER A 19 2.44 6.50 -9.45
C SER A 19 3.63 6.08 -10.31
N GLN A 20 3.40 5.35 -11.41
CA GLN A 20 4.47 4.97 -12.33
C GLN A 20 5.05 6.17 -13.07
N VAL A 21 4.22 7.12 -13.49
CA VAL A 21 4.71 8.35 -14.12
C VAL A 21 5.65 9.11 -13.18
N LEU A 22 5.33 9.19 -11.88
CA LEU A 22 6.21 9.85 -10.90
C LEU A 22 7.51 9.08 -10.64
N VAL A 23 7.47 7.74 -10.72
CA VAL A 23 8.69 6.91 -10.67
C VAL A 23 9.58 7.25 -11.87
N GLU A 24 9.01 7.29 -13.07
CA GLU A 24 9.76 7.48 -14.32
C GLU A 24 10.28 8.91 -14.51
N GLN A 25 9.50 9.92 -14.11
CA GLN A 25 9.81 11.33 -14.37
C GLN A 25 10.50 12.04 -13.20
N MET A 26 10.31 11.56 -11.97
CA MET A 26 10.69 12.28 -10.75
C MET A 26 11.38 11.39 -9.71
N ASP A 27 11.79 10.18 -10.09
CA ASP A 27 12.51 9.21 -9.27
C ASP A 27 11.81 8.85 -7.95
N PHE A 28 10.47 8.91 -7.93
CA PHE A 28 9.70 8.46 -6.77
C PHE A 28 9.84 6.95 -6.58
N GLN A 29 9.83 6.51 -5.32
CA GLN A 29 9.67 5.11 -4.97
C GLN A 29 8.27 4.85 -4.40
N ILE A 30 7.59 3.85 -4.94
CA ILE A 30 6.26 3.43 -4.50
C ILE A 30 6.39 2.57 -3.24
N VAL A 31 5.62 2.90 -2.21
CA VAL A 31 5.42 2.08 -1.02
C VAL A 31 3.92 1.85 -0.84
N SER A 32 3.48 0.59 -0.85
CA SER A 32 2.08 0.26 -0.66
C SER A 32 1.86 -0.37 0.71
N ILE A 33 0.76 -0.04 1.38
CA ILE A 33 0.38 -0.66 2.65
C ILE A 33 0.23 -2.18 2.45
N GLY A 34 -0.43 -2.59 1.37
CA GLY A 34 -0.65 -4.00 1.06
C GLY A 34 0.61 -4.80 0.70
N THR A 35 1.75 -4.16 0.42
CA THR A 35 3.01 -4.88 0.14
C THR A 35 3.77 -5.23 1.42
N THR A 36 3.57 -4.51 2.52
CA THR A 36 4.24 -4.81 3.81
C THR A 36 3.86 -6.17 4.38
N ILE A 37 2.58 -6.55 4.28
CA ILE A 37 2.09 -7.88 4.69
C ILE A 37 2.70 -8.96 3.80
N LYS A 38 2.74 -8.72 2.47
CA LYS A 38 3.34 -9.65 1.50
C LYS A 38 4.82 -9.83 1.76
N LYS A 39 5.57 -8.75 1.97
CA LYS A 39 7.00 -8.76 2.27
C LYS A 39 7.27 -9.55 3.54
N THR A 40 6.52 -9.28 4.61
CA THR A 40 6.59 -10.03 5.87
C THR A 40 6.36 -11.52 5.64
N SER A 41 5.33 -11.88 4.87
CA SER A 41 4.99 -13.28 4.56
C SER A 41 6.06 -13.97 3.70
N THR A 42 6.58 -13.28 2.69
CA THR A 42 7.67 -13.80 1.84
C THR A 42 8.94 -14.02 2.65
N LEU A 43 9.33 -13.07 3.50
CA LEU A 43 10.50 -13.23 4.37
C LEU A 43 10.30 -14.35 5.40
N LEU A 44 9.08 -14.54 5.89
CA LEU A 44 8.76 -15.66 6.78
C LEU A 44 8.96 -17.02 6.11
N ILE A 45 8.63 -17.14 4.82
CA ILE A 45 8.84 -18.34 4.03
C ILE A 45 10.32 -18.52 3.67
N ASP A 46 10.94 -17.47 3.12
CA ASP A 46 12.22 -17.58 2.43
C ASP A 46 13.43 -17.39 3.34
N ASN A 47 13.33 -16.50 4.33
CA ASN A 47 14.48 -16.11 5.15
C ASN A 47 14.04 -15.53 6.52
N PRO A 48 13.63 -16.37 7.48
CA PRO A 48 13.23 -15.93 8.81
C PRO A 48 14.30 -15.06 9.53
N PRO A 49 15.61 -15.33 9.43
CA PRO A 49 16.62 -14.42 9.98
C PRO A 49 16.53 -13.00 9.42
N LEU A 50 16.32 -12.85 8.10
CA LEU A 50 16.14 -11.53 7.48
C LEU A 50 14.81 -10.89 7.87
N LEU A 51 13.73 -11.69 8.01
CA LEU A 51 12.48 -11.21 8.58
C LEU A 51 12.71 -10.56 9.95
N PHE A 52 13.45 -11.21 10.84
CA PHE A 52 13.70 -10.66 12.17
C PHE A 52 14.42 -9.30 12.11
N GLN A 53 15.41 -9.14 11.23
CA GLN A 53 16.09 -7.85 11.03
C GLN A 53 15.16 -6.79 10.45
N TYR A 54 14.28 -7.16 9.53
CA TYR A 54 13.27 -6.26 8.98
C TYR A 54 12.29 -5.80 10.08
N LEU A 55 11.76 -6.71 10.88
CA LEU A 55 10.83 -6.36 11.97
C LEU A 55 11.45 -5.44 13.01
N LYS A 56 12.75 -5.58 13.30
CA LYS A 56 13.47 -4.65 14.20
C LYS A 56 13.57 -3.22 13.66
N GLN A 57 13.51 -3.03 12.35
CA GLN A 57 13.47 -1.69 11.73
C GLN A 57 12.05 -1.13 11.70
N MET A 58 11.05 -2.01 11.56
CA MET A 58 9.65 -1.61 11.43
C MET A 58 8.95 -1.38 12.77
N VAL A 59 9.42 -2.01 13.85
CA VAL A 59 8.82 -1.93 15.17
C VAL A 59 9.74 -1.18 16.12
N LYS A 60 9.26 -0.04 16.64
CA LYS A 60 10.03 0.84 17.54
C LYS A 60 10.55 0.12 18.78
N GLU A 61 9.75 -0.78 19.35
CA GLU A 61 10.08 -1.50 20.58
C GLU A 61 10.68 -2.87 20.23
N ASN A 62 11.99 -3.06 20.49
CA ASN A 62 12.70 -4.29 20.17
C ASN A 62 12.04 -5.57 20.74
N HIS A 63 11.48 -5.51 21.94
CA HIS A 63 10.80 -6.65 22.55
C HIS A 63 9.52 -7.02 21.79
N LYS A 64 8.75 -6.04 21.31
CA LYS A 64 7.57 -6.26 20.46
C LYS A 64 7.95 -6.82 19.08
N ALA A 65 9.08 -6.39 18.53
CA ALA A 65 9.62 -6.95 17.29
C ALA A 65 9.95 -8.45 17.44
N GLN A 66 10.56 -8.82 18.57
CA GLN A 66 10.85 -10.22 18.93
C GLN A 66 9.57 -11.02 19.12
N GLU A 67 8.63 -10.50 19.90
CA GLU A 67 7.34 -11.14 20.14
C GLU A 67 6.60 -11.40 18.83
N LEU A 68 6.50 -10.39 17.96
CA LEU A 68 5.88 -10.53 16.64
C LEU A 68 6.58 -11.62 15.81
N PHE A 69 7.91 -11.60 15.76
CA PHE A 69 8.68 -12.60 15.03
C PHE A 69 8.37 -14.02 15.49
N PHE A 70 8.38 -14.26 16.81
CA PHE A 70 8.07 -15.59 17.36
C PHE A 70 6.61 -15.97 17.14
N SER A 71 5.65 -15.06 17.32
CA SER A 71 4.23 -15.33 17.04
C SER A 71 4.01 -15.74 15.58
N LEU A 72 4.63 -15.04 14.63
CA LEU A 72 4.55 -15.37 13.22
C LEU A 72 5.19 -16.74 12.92
N LEU A 73 6.36 -17.01 13.47
CA LEU A 73 7.05 -18.29 13.27
C LEU A 73 6.25 -19.46 13.85
N THR A 74 5.67 -19.30 15.04
CA THR A 74 4.78 -20.30 15.65
C THR A 74 3.53 -20.54 14.81
N ALA A 75 2.87 -19.47 14.35
CA ALA A 75 1.69 -19.59 13.50
C ALA A 75 2.00 -20.28 12.16
N TYR A 76 3.13 -19.91 11.54
CA TYR A 76 3.63 -20.55 10.33
C TYR A 76 3.90 -22.04 10.54
N ASN A 77 4.65 -22.40 11.59
CA ASN A 77 5.00 -23.79 11.85
C ASN A 77 3.77 -24.67 12.12
N LYS A 78 2.75 -24.12 12.75
CA LYS A 78 1.49 -24.83 13.05
C LYS A 78 0.61 -25.03 11.82
N GLY A 79 0.51 -24.03 10.95
CA GLY A 79 -0.46 -24.02 9.84
C GLY A 79 0.12 -24.33 8.46
N PHE A 80 1.41 -24.09 8.25
CA PHE A 80 1.98 -23.94 6.91
C PHE A 80 3.35 -24.62 6.72
N SER A 81 3.88 -25.30 7.75
CA SER A 81 5.19 -25.98 7.67
C SER A 81 5.29 -27.06 6.59
N HIS A 82 4.15 -27.63 6.19
CA HIS A 82 4.05 -28.62 5.11
C HIS A 82 3.51 -28.03 3.80
N SER A 83 3.33 -26.71 3.72
CA SER A 83 2.85 -26.06 2.50
C SER A 83 3.97 -25.99 1.46
N GLU A 84 3.62 -26.29 0.21
CA GLU A 84 4.51 -26.06 -0.94
C GLU A 84 4.30 -24.65 -1.49
N TRP A 85 5.40 -23.92 -1.62
CA TRP A 85 5.41 -22.54 -2.09
C TRP A 85 5.93 -22.47 -3.52
N THR A 86 5.07 -22.07 -4.44
CA THR A 86 5.45 -21.92 -5.85
C THR A 86 5.90 -20.49 -6.15
N LYS A 87 6.95 -20.37 -6.96
CA LYS A 87 7.49 -19.09 -7.43
C LYS A 87 7.38 -19.00 -8.94
N ASN A 88 7.15 -17.79 -9.45
CA ASN A 88 7.20 -17.52 -10.88
C ASN A 88 8.67 -17.44 -11.38
N THR A 89 8.86 -17.18 -12.67
CA THR A 89 10.18 -17.06 -13.31
C THR A 89 11.06 -15.94 -12.73
N GLU A 90 10.47 -14.94 -12.09
CA GLU A 90 11.16 -13.85 -11.40
C GLU A 90 11.48 -14.16 -9.93
N GLY A 91 11.18 -15.37 -9.46
CA GLY A 91 11.37 -15.76 -8.05
C GLY A 91 10.31 -15.21 -7.10
N LYS A 92 9.23 -14.61 -7.59
CA LYS A 92 8.13 -14.10 -6.76
C LYS A 92 7.11 -15.20 -6.45
N LEU A 93 6.67 -15.28 -5.19
CA LEU A 93 5.63 -16.22 -4.77
C LEU A 93 4.34 -16.03 -5.56
N ILE A 94 3.79 -17.14 -6.05
CA ILE A 94 2.53 -17.16 -6.78
C ILE A 94 1.39 -17.11 -5.76
N LYS A 95 0.41 -16.23 -6.01
CA LYS A 95 -0.77 -16.07 -5.16
C LYS A 95 -1.76 -17.22 -5.35
N ASN A 96 -1.53 -18.31 -4.65
CA ASN A 96 -2.47 -19.42 -4.49
C ASN A 96 -3.29 -19.28 -3.19
N GLN A 97 -4.19 -20.23 -2.92
CA GLN A 97 -5.02 -20.21 -1.71
C GLN A 97 -4.17 -20.25 -0.42
N SER A 98 -3.19 -21.14 -0.33
CA SER A 98 -2.31 -21.25 0.84
C SER A 98 -1.57 -19.95 1.14
N PHE A 99 -1.12 -19.22 0.11
CA PHE A 99 -0.48 -17.92 0.29
C PHE A 99 -1.48 -16.85 0.75
N ARG A 100 -2.72 -16.87 0.24
CA ARG A 100 -3.78 -15.97 0.74
C ARG A 100 -4.08 -16.25 2.21
N ASP A 101 -4.16 -17.51 2.61
CA ASP A 101 -4.40 -17.90 4.00
C ASP A 101 -3.25 -17.45 4.91
N LEU A 102 -2.00 -17.61 4.46
CA LEU A 102 -0.84 -17.10 5.19
C LEU A 102 -0.87 -15.57 5.32
N LEU A 103 -1.19 -14.84 4.25
CA LEU A 103 -1.30 -13.38 4.29
C LEU A 103 -2.33 -12.93 5.34
N GLN A 104 -3.45 -13.63 5.46
CA GLN A 104 -4.47 -13.35 6.48
C GLN A 104 -3.96 -13.64 7.90
N VAL A 105 -3.25 -14.75 8.11
CA VAL A 105 -2.65 -15.09 9.41
C VAL A 105 -1.61 -14.07 9.81
N VAL A 106 -0.71 -13.70 8.90
CA VAL A 106 0.31 -12.68 9.14
C VAL A 106 -0.37 -11.36 9.49
N ALA A 107 -1.32 -10.90 8.66
CA ALA A 107 -2.03 -9.66 8.86
C ALA A 107 -2.72 -9.59 10.24
N THR A 108 -3.43 -10.66 10.60
CA THR A 108 -4.17 -10.76 11.87
C THR A 108 -3.22 -10.83 13.06
N THR A 109 -2.13 -11.58 12.95
CA THR A 109 -1.13 -11.69 14.03
C THR A 109 -0.50 -10.32 14.33
N GLY A 110 -0.12 -9.57 13.30
CA GLY A 110 0.39 -8.21 13.49
C GLY A 110 -0.64 -7.29 14.14
N ARG A 111 -1.89 -7.30 13.67
CA ARG A 111 -2.96 -6.44 14.23
C ARG A 111 -3.23 -6.74 15.69
N ASN A 112 -3.35 -8.01 16.04
CA ASN A 112 -3.61 -8.43 17.42
C ASN A 112 -2.50 -8.01 18.39
N LEU A 113 -1.24 -8.01 17.94
CA LEU A 113 -0.11 -7.71 18.79
C LEU A 113 0.26 -6.22 18.84
N LEU A 114 0.23 -5.54 17.69
CA LEU A 114 0.74 -4.17 17.54
C LEU A 114 -0.35 -3.12 17.27
N GLY A 115 -1.60 -3.56 17.08
CA GLY A 115 -2.76 -2.71 16.80
C GLY A 115 -3.16 -2.67 15.33
N GLU A 116 -4.37 -2.19 15.07
CA GLU A 116 -5.01 -2.20 13.74
C GLU A 116 -4.19 -1.52 12.64
N ASN A 117 -3.46 -0.45 12.98
CA ASN A 117 -2.69 0.34 12.02
C ASN A 117 -1.27 -0.21 11.74
N VAL A 118 -0.87 -1.35 12.31
CA VAL A 118 0.50 -1.88 12.22
C VAL A 118 1.07 -1.93 10.79
N TRP A 119 0.28 -2.35 9.81
CA TRP A 119 0.75 -2.48 8.42
C TRP A 119 0.90 -1.13 7.73
N CYS A 120 0.08 -0.17 8.14
CA CYS A 120 0.20 1.23 7.72
C CYS A 120 1.44 1.86 8.35
N GLU A 121 1.70 1.58 9.64
CA GLU A 121 2.93 1.99 10.33
C GLU A 121 4.19 1.39 9.69
N PHE A 122 4.13 0.14 9.23
CA PHE A 122 5.24 -0.49 8.50
C PHE A 122 5.50 0.25 7.18
N ALA A 123 4.45 0.54 6.40
CA ALA A 123 4.59 1.27 5.13
C ALA A 123 5.18 2.66 5.36
N LYS A 124 4.71 3.35 6.40
CA LYS A 124 5.28 4.62 6.84
C LYS A 124 6.77 4.50 7.19
N ASN A 125 7.15 3.48 7.97
CA ASN A 125 8.55 3.29 8.36
C ASN A 125 9.43 2.91 7.17
N GLU A 126 8.94 2.11 6.22
CA GLU A 126 9.64 1.87 4.94
C GLU A 126 9.84 3.16 4.14
N ALA A 127 8.80 4.00 4.04
CA ALA A 127 8.90 5.29 3.40
C ALA A 127 9.98 6.18 4.04
N PHE A 128 10.03 6.24 5.38
CA PHE A 128 11.06 7.01 6.09
C PHE A 128 12.48 6.48 5.86
N LEU A 129 12.67 5.17 5.74
CA LEU A 129 13.98 4.59 5.38
C LEU A 129 14.41 5.00 3.96
N ILE A 130 13.48 5.04 3.01
CA ILE A 130 13.76 5.50 1.64
C ILE A 130 14.08 7.00 1.63
N LEU A 131 13.28 7.80 2.32
CA LEU A 131 13.47 9.25 2.47
C LEU A 131 14.81 9.61 3.14
N ALA A 132 15.32 8.77 4.04
CA ALA A 132 16.63 8.96 4.65
C ALA A 132 17.80 8.86 3.64
N ASN A 133 17.55 8.28 2.46
CA ASN A 133 18.47 8.24 1.32
C ASN A 133 18.18 9.35 0.29
N ASP A 134 17.39 10.36 0.68
CA ASP A 134 16.98 11.51 -0.14
C ASP A 134 16.09 11.19 -1.36
N ILE A 135 15.57 9.97 -1.43
CA ILE A 135 14.68 9.47 -2.48
C ILE A 135 13.23 9.87 -2.16
N PRO A 136 12.49 10.52 -3.08
CA PRO A 136 11.08 10.84 -2.87
C PRO A 136 10.21 9.58 -2.83
N VAL A 137 9.14 9.61 -2.02
CA VAL A 137 8.27 8.45 -1.78
C VAL A 137 6.81 8.79 -2.04
N ILE A 138 6.12 7.84 -2.65
CA ILE A 138 4.68 7.86 -2.83
C ILE A 138 4.02 6.64 -2.18
N ILE A 139 2.99 6.91 -1.38
CA ILE A 139 2.06 5.88 -0.92
C ILE A 139 0.92 5.79 -1.91
N ASP A 140 0.68 4.64 -2.56
CA ASP A 140 -0.25 4.56 -3.70
C ASP A 140 -1.64 4.01 -3.37
N ASP A 141 -1.86 3.52 -2.15
CA ASP A 141 -3.04 2.73 -1.77
C ASP A 141 -3.77 3.17 -0.48
N LEU A 142 -3.90 4.48 -0.21
CA LEU A 142 -4.74 4.97 0.91
C LEU A 142 -6.23 4.75 0.67
N ARG A 143 -6.88 4.03 1.59
CA ARG A 143 -8.26 3.56 1.47
C ARG A 143 -9.17 4.02 2.60
N ILE A 144 -8.65 4.16 3.82
CA ILE A 144 -9.49 4.44 5.00
C ILE A 144 -8.99 5.65 5.82
N PRO A 145 -9.87 6.26 6.67
CA PRO A 145 -9.52 7.46 7.44
C PRO A 145 -8.31 7.32 8.36
N SER A 146 -8.11 6.16 9.01
CA SER A 146 -6.98 5.96 9.91
C SER A 146 -5.64 5.94 9.17
N GLU A 147 -5.60 5.39 7.96
CA GLU A 147 -4.41 5.41 7.09
C GLU A 147 -4.10 6.85 6.68
N LYS A 148 -5.11 7.57 6.19
CA LYS A 148 -4.97 8.99 5.82
C LYS A 148 -4.43 9.82 6.97
N GLN A 149 -5.04 9.69 8.15
CA GLN A 149 -4.63 10.42 9.35
C GLN A 149 -3.17 10.14 9.71
N LEU A 150 -2.71 8.88 9.59
CA LEU A 150 -1.32 8.53 9.87
C LEU A 150 -0.36 9.31 8.98
N PHE A 151 -0.61 9.35 7.67
CA PHE A 151 0.28 10.04 6.73
C PHE A 151 0.20 11.56 6.84
N GLU A 152 -0.97 12.13 7.13
CA GLU A 152 -1.12 13.57 7.42
C GLU A 152 -0.27 13.99 8.63
N GLN A 153 -0.32 13.20 9.71
CA GLN A 153 0.47 13.45 10.92
C GLN A 153 1.99 13.30 10.71
N ASN A 154 2.42 12.79 9.55
CA ASN A 154 3.82 12.57 9.19
C ASN A 154 4.25 13.43 7.98
N ASP A 155 3.56 14.55 7.75
CA ASP A 155 3.86 15.57 6.75
C ASP A 155 3.82 15.07 5.29
N PHE A 156 3.00 14.08 5.00
CA PHE A 156 2.70 13.70 3.61
C PHE A 156 1.65 14.64 3.04
N HIS A 157 1.82 15.03 1.77
CA HIS A 157 0.70 15.61 1.03
C HIS A 157 -0.25 14.52 0.59
N ILE A 158 -1.51 14.64 0.97
CA ILE A 158 -2.56 13.67 0.64
C ILE A 158 -3.34 14.16 -0.55
N ILE A 159 -3.35 13.35 -1.59
CA ILE A 159 -3.88 13.70 -2.90
C ILE A 159 -4.96 12.71 -3.28
N ARG A 160 -6.12 13.20 -3.69
CA ARG A 160 -7.26 12.39 -4.10
C ARG A 160 -7.47 12.48 -5.61
N LEU A 161 -7.52 11.32 -6.25
CA LEU A 161 -8.02 11.20 -7.61
C LEU A 161 -9.46 10.71 -7.58
N ASP A 162 -10.35 11.45 -8.24
CA ASP A 162 -11.74 11.05 -8.44
C ASP A 162 -12.04 10.79 -9.91
N VAL A 163 -13.17 10.14 -10.12
CA VAL A 163 -13.73 9.85 -11.44
C VAL A 163 -15.25 9.75 -11.27
N GLU A 164 -15.99 10.27 -12.23
CA GLU A 164 -17.44 10.11 -12.25
C GLU A 164 -17.83 8.63 -12.31
N LYS A 165 -18.97 8.29 -11.70
CA LYS A 165 -19.41 6.89 -11.56
C LYS A 165 -19.56 6.19 -12.92
N GLU A 166 -20.13 6.87 -13.91
CA GLU A 166 -20.34 6.30 -15.24
C GLU A 166 -19.01 5.94 -15.91
N GLU A 167 -18.05 6.86 -15.89
CA GLU A 167 -16.71 6.64 -16.43
C GLU A 167 -15.95 5.60 -15.61
N GLN A 168 -16.11 5.57 -14.29
CA GLN A 168 -15.55 4.53 -13.42
C GLN A 168 -15.98 3.14 -13.88
N LEU A 169 -17.29 2.92 -14.03
CA LEU A 169 -17.88 1.65 -14.43
C LEU A 169 -17.43 1.25 -15.83
N ARG A 170 -17.36 2.22 -16.76
CA ARG A 170 -16.83 2.00 -18.10
C ARG A 170 -15.38 1.50 -18.05
N ARG A 171 -14.52 2.14 -17.27
CA ARG A 171 -13.11 1.74 -17.10
C ARG A 171 -12.98 0.36 -16.44
N ILE A 172 -13.82 0.05 -15.44
CA ILE A 172 -13.84 -1.26 -14.77
C ILE A 172 -14.20 -2.35 -15.76
N TYR A 173 -15.30 -2.18 -16.49
CA TYR A 173 -15.75 -3.14 -17.50
C TYR A 173 -14.70 -3.35 -18.58
N ASN A 174 -14.04 -2.29 -19.06
CA ASN A 174 -12.98 -2.40 -20.06
C ASN A 174 -11.74 -3.17 -19.56
N LEU A 175 -11.41 -3.07 -18.27
CA LEU A 175 -10.23 -3.71 -17.68
C LEU A 175 -10.48 -5.15 -17.23
N TYR A 176 -11.65 -5.42 -16.66
CA TYR A 176 -11.96 -6.69 -16.00
C TYR A 176 -13.04 -7.51 -16.71
N GLY A 177 -13.80 -6.90 -17.63
CA GLY A 177 -14.91 -7.54 -18.35
C GLY A 177 -16.20 -7.70 -17.54
N GLU A 178 -16.17 -7.43 -16.24
CA GLU A 178 -17.30 -7.53 -15.32
C GLU A 178 -17.27 -6.40 -14.28
N ILE A 179 -18.42 -6.16 -13.66
CA ILE A 179 -18.59 -5.16 -12.60
C ILE A 179 -19.06 -5.88 -11.34
N ASP A 180 -18.26 -5.80 -10.28
CA ASP A 180 -18.62 -6.25 -8.94
C ASP A 180 -19.10 -5.04 -8.13
N GLU A 181 -20.42 -4.91 -7.98
CA GLU A 181 -21.02 -3.80 -7.24
C GLU A 181 -20.74 -3.85 -5.73
N GLU A 182 -20.54 -5.04 -5.15
CA GLU A 182 -20.23 -5.17 -3.72
C GLU A 182 -18.85 -4.60 -3.42
N LEU A 183 -17.87 -4.91 -4.28
CA LEU A 183 -16.52 -4.35 -4.18
C LEU A 183 -16.55 -2.81 -4.27
N LEU A 184 -17.37 -2.25 -5.15
CA LEU A 184 -17.47 -0.80 -5.37
C LEU A 184 -18.08 -0.02 -4.21
N ASN A 185 -18.91 -0.69 -3.40
CA ASN A 185 -19.54 -0.11 -2.23
C ASN A 185 -18.82 -0.46 -0.92
N HIS A 186 -17.77 -1.29 -0.99
CA HIS A 186 -16.99 -1.69 0.17
C HIS A 186 -16.36 -0.45 0.86
N PRO A 187 -16.25 -0.42 2.21
CA PRO A 187 -15.70 0.74 2.94
C PRO A 187 -14.32 1.20 2.46
N THR A 188 -13.48 0.29 1.94
CA THR A 188 -12.16 0.67 1.40
C THR A 188 -12.22 1.49 0.12
N GLU A 189 -13.37 1.53 -0.56
CA GLU A 189 -13.59 2.33 -1.76
C GLU A 189 -14.31 3.65 -1.43
N THR A 190 -15.16 3.69 -0.40
CA THR A 190 -16.07 4.82 -0.12
C THR A 190 -15.71 5.64 1.12
N ALA A 191 -14.93 5.10 2.06
CA ALA A 191 -14.71 5.74 3.37
C ALA A 191 -13.97 7.09 3.34
N LEU A 192 -13.44 7.48 2.19
CA LEU A 192 -12.68 8.73 2.00
C LEU A 192 -13.36 9.71 1.02
N ASP A 193 -14.60 9.46 0.58
CA ASP A 193 -15.26 10.27 -0.45
C ASP A 193 -15.51 11.73 -0.02
N ASP A 194 -15.88 11.91 1.26
CA ASP A 194 -16.17 13.21 1.88
C ASP A 194 -14.99 13.80 2.66
N ALA A 195 -13.81 13.17 2.60
CA ALA A 195 -12.63 13.65 3.30
C ALA A 195 -12.02 14.88 2.61
N CYS A 196 -11.34 15.73 3.40
CA CYS A 196 -10.52 16.83 2.87
C CYS A 196 -9.14 16.33 2.45
N PHE A 197 -8.60 16.91 1.37
CA PHE A 197 -7.30 16.56 0.78
C PHE A 197 -6.52 17.83 0.47
N ASP A 198 -5.20 17.73 0.39
CA ASP A 198 -4.35 18.86 -0.01
C ASP A 198 -4.54 19.23 -1.49
N LEU A 199 -4.80 18.21 -2.31
CA LEU A 199 -5.14 18.32 -3.73
C LEU A 199 -6.19 17.27 -4.08
N ARG A 200 -7.20 17.65 -4.86
CA ARG A 200 -8.24 16.77 -5.37
C ARG A 200 -8.37 17.00 -6.87
N ILE A 201 -8.17 15.95 -7.67
CA ILE A 201 -8.17 16.01 -9.14
C ILE A 201 -9.29 15.12 -9.67
N ASP A 202 -10.17 15.67 -10.49
CA ASP A 202 -11.15 14.91 -11.26
C ASP A 202 -10.50 14.39 -12.56
N THR A 203 -10.40 13.07 -12.69
CA THR A 203 -9.75 12.39 -13.81
C THR A 203 -10.71 11.97 -14.93
N THR A 204 -11.98 12.37 -14.85
CA THR A 204 -13.04 11.88 -15.76
C THR A 204 -12.73 12.17 -17.22
N HIS A 205 -12.25 13.37 -17.53
CA HIS A 205 -11.93 13.81 -18.89
C HIS A 205 -10.47 14.17 -19.11
N LEU A 206 -9.62 13.90 -18.12
CA LEU A 206 -8.19 14.23 -18.18
C LEU A 206 -7.37 13.04 -18.68
N THR A 207 -6.34 13.34 -19.45
CA THR A 207 -5.29 12.37 -19.76
C THR A 207 -4.34 12.19 -18.57
N VAL A 208 -3.52 11.14 -18.61
CA VAL A 208 -2.52 10.88 -17.57
C VAL A 208 -1.49 12.02 -17.51
N GLU A 209 -1.13 12.58 -18.66
CA GLU A 209 -0.20 13.70 -18.78
C GLU A 209 -0.77 14.95 -18.11
N GLU A 210 -2.03 15.29 -18.37
CA GLU A 210 -2.68 16.46 -17.75
C GLU A 210 -2.77 16.32 -16.22
N VAL A 211 -3.09 15.12 -15.71
CA VAL A 211 -3.10 14.84 -14.27
C VAL A 211 -1.68 14.94 -13.68
N SER A 212 -0.67 14.42 -14.40
CA SER A 212 0.73 14.48 -13.98
C SER A 212 1.25 15.91 -13.91
N GLU A 213 0.90 16.75 -14.90
CA GLU A 213 1.27 18.17 -14.92
C GLU A 213 0.68 18.92 -13.72
N GLN A 214 -0.62 18.74 -13.44
CA GLN A 214 -1.27 19.36 -12.29
C GLN A 214 -0.61 18.95 -10.97
N LEU A 215 -0.33 17.65 -10.82
CA LEU A 215 0.35 17.14 -9.64
C LEU A 215 1.77 17.71 -9.52
N THR A 216 2.52 17.73 -10.61
CA THR A 216 3.90 18.24 -10.64
C THR A 216 3.97 19.71 -10.25
N CYS A 217 3.07 20.55 -10.77
CA CYS A 217 2.96 21.94 -10.35
C CYS A 217 2.70 22.04 -8.84
N PHE A 218 1.71 21.30 -8.33
CA PHE A 218 1.37 21.31 -6.90
C PHE A 218 2.55 20.94 -5.98
N ILE A 219 3.32 19.91 -6.34
CA ILE A 219 4.42 19.41 -5.49
C ILE A 219 5.72 20.20 -5.66
N THR A 220 5.85 21.01 -6.70
CA THR A 220 7.05 21.83 -6.94
C THR A 220 6.90 23.25 -6.40
N GLU A 221 5.71 23.83 -6.44
CA GLU A 221 5.42 25.21 -6.01
C GLU A 221 5.25 25.39 -4.48
N ARG A 222 5.11 24.29 -3.73
CA ARG A 222 4.97 24.27 -2.26
C ARG A 222 6.02 23.38 -1.58
#